data_AF-A0A7T1TEI1-F1
#
_entry.id   AF-A0A7T1TEI1-F1
#
_cell.length_a   1.000
_cell.length_b   1.000
_cell.length_c   1.000
_cell.angle_alpha   90.00
_cell.angle_beta   90.00
_cell.angle_gamma   90.00
#
_symmetry.space_group_name_H-M   'P 1'
#
loop_
_entity.id
_entity.type
_entity.pdbx_description
1 polymer ?
#
loop_
_entity_poly.entity_id
_entity_poly.type
_entity_poly.pdbx_seq_one_letter_code
_entity_poly.pdbx_strand_id
1 'polypeptide(L)'
;GGVIFLSAIDMYGHQFCIENLQKLILSETSIFDVLPNFFYHSNQVVRMAALEVYVRRAYIAYELNSVQHRQLRDSTCVVEFQFMLPSSHPNRGNIPTLNRMSFASNLNHYGMLHVASVSDVLLDTSFTPPCQRMGAMVSFRSFDDFMRNFDDVMSCFYGSPPPSPTFPEPGHSALYCEENSKSAQDESIHILNVAIKTDSDIEDDALAAMFKQFTQSKKSLLIDNGIRRLTFLVAQKREFPKFFTFRARDKFEEDRIYRHLEPALAFQLELNRMRNFELTAIPCANHKMHLYLGAA
;
A
#
# COMPACT_ATOMS: atom_id res chain seq x y z
N GLY A 1 -1.73 -14.13 19.40
CA GLY A 1 -1.23 -13.85 18.03
C GLY A 1 -0.35 -14.97 17.51
N GLY A 2 0.91 -15.05 17.96
CA GLY A 2 1.94 -15.86 17.31
C GLY A 2 1.71 -17.38 17.23
N VAL A 3 1.13 -17.99 18.27
CA VAL A 3 0.84 -19.45 18.28
C VAL A 3 -0.21 -19.82 17.23
N ILE A 4 -1.22 -18.96 17.04
CA ILE A 4 -2.30 -19.16 16.06
C ILE A 4 -1.74 -19.06 14.63
N PHE A 5 -0.83 -18.11 14.40
CA PHE A 5 -0.21 -17.91 13.09
C PHE A 5 0.60 -19.13 12.64
N LEU A 6 1.47 -19.66 13.50
CA LEU A 6 2.25 -20.87 13.18
C LEU A 6 1.38 -22.12 13.07
N SER A 7 0.30 -22.24 13.86
CA SER A 7 -0.61 -23.39 13.75
C SER A 7 -1.47 -23.40 12.48
N ALA A 8 -1.68 -22.22 11.87
CA ALA A 8 -2.45 -22.08 10.64
C ALA A 8 -1.61 -22.28 9.37
N ILE A 9 -0.28 -22.31 9.52
CA ILE A 9 0.66 -22.61 8.44
C ILE A 9 1.03 -24.08 8.56
N ASP A 10 0.67 -24.87 7.55
CA ASP A 10 1.15 -26.24 7.47
C ASP A 10 2.67 -26.21 7.26
N MET A 11 3.42 -26.58 8.30
CA MET A 11 4.88 -26.58 8.28
C MET A 11 5.46 -27.73 7.43
N TYR A 12 4.62 -28.66 6.96
CA TYR A 12 5.00 -29.81 6.12
C TYR A 12 4.60 -29.64 4.65
N GLY A 13 3.79 -28.64 4.32
CA GLY A 13 3.36 -28.30 2.96
C GLY A 13 4.14 -27.11 2.38
N HIS A 14 4.40 -27.15 1.06
CA HIS A 14 5.03 -26.03 0.34
C HIS A 14 4.07 -24.84 0.08
N GLN A 15 2.85 -24.87 0.61
CA GLN A 15 1.83 -23.83 0.44
C GLN A 15 1.02 -23.62 1.73
N PHE A 16 0.61 -22.38 1.98
CA PHE A 16 -0.31 -22.03 3.07
C PHE A 16 -1.66 -21.60 2.49
N CYS A 17 -2.76 -21.96 3.17
CA CYS A 17 -4.10 -21.54 2.78
C CYS A 17 -4.50 -20.26 3.51
N ILE A 18 -4.81 -19.20 2.77
CA ILE A 18 -5.23 -17.91 3.33
C ILE A 18 -6.49 -18.05 4.19
N GLU A 19 -7.38 -18.98 3.85
CA GLU A 19 -8.63 -19.24 4.60
C GLU A 19 -8.35 -19.56 6.08
N ASN A 20 -7.26 -20.28 6.36
CA ASN A 20 -6.84 -20.60 7.74
C ASN A 20 -6.34 -19.34 8.49
N LEU A 21 -5.91 -18.32 7.75
CA LEU A 21 -5.40 -17.06 8.27
C LEU A 21 -6.48 -15.95 8.30
N GLN A 22 -7.70 -16.21 7.79
CA GLN A 22 -8.78 -15.23 7.74
C GLN A 22 -9.15 -14.70 9.14
N LYS A 23 -9.14 -15.56 10.16
CA LYS A 23 -9.37 -15.15 11.55
C LYS A 23 -8.33 -14.14 12.05
N LEU A 24 -7.08 -14.25 11.60
CA LEU A 24 -6.00 -13.31 11.95
C LEU A 24 -6.14 -11.99 11.16
N ILE A 25 -6.52 -12.06 9.89
CA ILE A 25 -6.75 -10.89 9.03
C ILE A 25 -7.94 -10.06 9.53
N LEU A 26 -8.99 -10.69 10.04
CA LEU A 26 -10.17 -9.99 10.54
C LEU A 26 -10.07 -9.60 12.02
N SER A 27 -9.07 -10.13 12.75
CA SER A 27 -8.95 -9.88 14.18
C SER A 27 -8.72 -8.40 14.49
N GLU A 28 -9.49 -7.86 15.43
CA GLU A 28 -9.28 -6.53 16.01
C GLU A 28 -8.09 -6.51 16.99
N THR A 29 -7.66 -7.67 17.50
CA THR A 29 -6.49 -7.76 18.38
C THR A 29 -5.20 -7.46 17.60
N SER A 30 -4.25 -6.79 18.25
CA SER A 30 -3.12 -6.09 17.62
C SER A 30 -2.13 -6.99 16.88
N ILE A 31 -2.53 -7.44 15.69
CA ILE A 31 -1.72 -8.26 14.81
C ILE A 31 -0.45 -7.51 14.39
N PHE A 32 -0.49 -6.18 14.28
CA PHE A 32 0.68 -5.37 13.93
C PHE A 32 1.80 -5.40 14.97
N ASP A 33 1.52 -5.68 16.25
CA ASP A 33 2.54 -5.72 17.30
C ASP A 33 3.37 -7.02 17.22
N VAL A 34 2.76 -8.09 16.70
CA VAL A 34 3.33 -9.43 16.73
C VAL A 34 3.79 -9.87 15.35
N LEU A 35 3.04 -9.53 14.30
CA LEU A 35 3.25 -9.99 12.93
C LEU A 35 4.64 -9.66 12.36
N PRO A 36 5.22 -8.46 12.59
CA PRO A 36 6.52 -8.12 12.03
C PRO A 36 7.67 -9.03 12.51
N ASN A 37 7.52 -9.70 13.66
CA ASN A 37 8.50 -10.70 14.10
C ASN A 37 8.61 -11.89 13.12
N PHE A 38 7.52 -12.21 12.40
CA PHE A 38 7.48 -13.32 11.43
C PHE A 38 8.04 -12.94 10.06
N PHE A 39 8.22 -11.65 9.77
CA PHE A 39 8.84 -11.19 8.50
C PHE A 39 10.28 -11.66 8.35
N TYR A 40 10.93 -12.04 9.46
CA TYR A 40 12.34 -12.43 9.50
C TYR A 40 12.54 -13.89 9.91
N HIS A 41 11.46 -14.69 9.91
CA HIS A 41 11.50 -16.10 10.27
C HIS A 41 12.42 -16.92 9.36
N SER A 42 13.01 -18.00 9.86
CA SER A 42 13.93 -18.87 9.10
C SER A 42 13.24 -19.54 7.91
N ASN A 43 12.03 -20.06 8.14
CA ASN A 43 11.17 -20.63 7.09
C ASN A 43 10.61 -19.54 6.17
N GLN A 44 10.89 -19.65 4.86
CA GLN A 44 10.42 -18.74 3.83
C GLN A 44 8.89 -18.68 3.74
N VAL A 45 8.19 -19.82 3.84
CA VAL A 45 6.73 -19.88 3.76
C VAL A 45 6.10 -19.01 4.85
N VAL A 46 6.69 -19.03 6.06
CA VAL A 46 6.25 -18.21 7.19
C VAL A 46 6.47 -16.71 6.92
N ARG A 47 7.59 -16.34 6.30
CA ARG A 47 7.86 -14.94 5.91
C ARG A 47 6.84 -14.45 4.88
N MET A 48 6.63 -15.23 3.81
CA MET A 48 5.67 -14.90 2.75
C MET A 48 4.25 -14.74 3.31
N ALA A 49 3.79 -15.71 4.11
CA ALA A 49 2.49 -15.66 4.77
C ALA A 49 2.34 -14.44 5.67
N ALA A 50 3.40 -14.06 6.40
CA ALA A 50 3.34 -12.93 7.30
C ALA A 50 3.17 -11.61 6.54
N LEU A 51 3.94 -11.43 5.46
CA LEU A 51 3.82 -10.25 4.59
C LEU A 51 2.43 -10.19 3.92
N GLU A 52 1.90 -11.31 3.45
CA GLU A 52 0.55 -11.33 2.86
C GLU A 52 -0.53 -11.00 3.90
N VAL A 53 -0.47 -11.58 5.10
CA VAL A 53 -1.40 -11.25 6.19
C VAL A 53 -1.33 -9.76 6.54
N TYR A 54 -0.14 -9.17 6.52
CA TYR A 54 0.03 -7.73 6.74
C TYR A 54 -0.71 -6.93 5.67
N VAL A 55 -0.49 -7.25 4.39
CA VAL A 55 -1.14 -6.56 3.26
C VAL A 55 -2.66 -6.70 3.36
N ARG A 56 -3.18 -7.92 3.50
CA ARG A 56 -4.64 -8.14 3.59
C ARG A 56 -5.28 -7.46 4.79
N ARG A 57 -4.56 -7.36 5.92
CA ARG A 57 -5.04 -6.63 7.11
C ARG A 57 -5.03 -5.12 6.89
N ALA A 58 -3.90 -4.56 6.45
CA ALA A 58 -3.73 -3.12 6.28
C ALA A 58 -4.69 -2.57 5.21
N TYR A 59 -4.94 -3.35 4.16
CA TYR A 59 -5.78 -2.98 3.03
C TYR A 59 -7.21 -3.55 3.14
N ILE A 60 -7.72 -3.82 4.34
CA ILE A 60 -9.05 -4.44 4.56
C ILE A 60 -10.22 -3.64 3.96
N ALA A 61 -10.09 -2.31 3.86
CA ALA A 61 -11.10 -1.46 3.23
C ALA A 61 -10.92 -1.28 1.72
N TYR A 62 -9.84 -1.82 1.15
CA TYR A 62 -9.53 -1.73 -0.26
C TYR A 62 -9.96 -3.03 -0.94
N GLU A 63 -10.22 -2.93 -2.24
CA GLU A 63 -10.50 -4.10 -3.06
C GLU A 63 -9.17 -4.65 -3.57
N LEU A 64 -8.70 -5.77 -3.00
CA LEU A 64 -7.49 -6.46 -3.44
C LEU A 64 -7.82 -7.40 -4.60
N ASN A 65 -7.36 -7.06 -5.80
CA ASN A 65 -7.63 -7.82 -7.03
C ASN A 65 -6.65 -8.98 -7.21
N SER A 66 -5.39 -8.77 -6.82
CA SER A 66 -4.32 -9.76 -6.95
C SER A 66 -3.34 -9.61 -5.81
N VAL A 67 -2.85 -10.73 -5.30
CA VAL A 67 -1.73 -10.79 -4.35
C VAL A 67 -0.81 -11.89 -4.86
N GLN A 68 0.45 -11.52 -5.13
CA GLN A 68 1.44 -12.39 -5.72
C GLN A 68 2.71 -12.40 -4.87
N HIS A 69 3.33 -13.57 -4.85
CA HIS A 69 4.55 -13.83 -4.11
C HIS A 69 5.72 -13.86 -5.06
N ARG A 70 6.69 -12.97 -4.82
CA ARG A 70 7.94 -12.92 -5.56
C ARG A 70 9.11 -13.03 -4.61
N GLN A 71 10.23 -13.48 -5.15
CA GLN A 71 11.50 -13.55 -4.45
C GLN A 71 12.54 -12.77 -5.22
N LEU A 72 13.30 -11.92 -4.52
CA LEU A 72 14.44 -11.22 -5.10
C LEU A 72 15.64 -12.17 -5.19
N ARG A 73 16.71 -11.72 -5.86
CA ARG A 73 17.92 -12.52 -6.12
C ARG A 73 18.59 -13.00 -4.82
N ASP A 74 18.52 -12.22 -3.76
CA ASP A 74 19.08 -12.50 -2.44
C ASP A 74 18.14 -13.33 -1.54
N SER A 75 17.09 -13.93 -2.11
CA SER A 75 16.04 -14.66 -1.40
C SER A 75 15.11 -13.80 -0.52
N THR A 76 15.15 -12.47 -0.65
CA THR A 76 14.20 -11.58 0.02
C THR A 76 12.78 -11.80 -0.49
N CYS A 77 11.84 -11.90 0.45
CA CYS A 77 10.43 -12.11 0.20
C CYS A 77 9.75 -10.80 -0.19
N VAL A 78 8.98 -10.83 -1.28
CA VAL A 78 8.19 -9.70 -1.76
C VAL A 78 6.75 -10.14 -1.94
N VAL A 79 5.82 -9.34 -1.45
CA VAL A 79 4.40 -9.47 -1.76
C VAL A 79 4.01 -8.30 -2.65
N GLU A 80 3.74 -8.60 -3.91
CA GLU A 80 3.18 -7.66 -4.87
C GLU A 80 1.65 -7.76 -4.80
N PHE A 81 0.95 -6.64 -4.82
CA PHE A 81 -0.50 -6.65 -4.77
C PHE A 81 -1.09 -5.57 -5.66
N GLN A 82 -2.24 -5.87 -6.24
CA GLN A 82 -3.00 -4.92 -7.04
C GLN A 82 -4.29 -4.61 -6.31
N PHE A 83 -4.62 -3.33 -6.19
CA PHE A 83 -5.73 -2.89 -5.36
C PHE A 83 -6.46 -1.69 -5.96
N MET A 84 -7.71 -1.53 -5.57
CA MET A 84 -8.52 -0.34 -5.84
C MET A 84 -8.94 0.33 -4.55
N LEU A 85 -9.15 1.64 -4.61
CA LEU A 85 -9.65 2.43 -3.49
C LEU A 85 -11.09 1.99 -3.12
N PRO A 86 -11.51 2.09 -1.84
CA PRO A 86 -12.90 1.89 -1.44
C PRO A 86 -13.88 2.81 -2.19
N SER A 87 -15.14 2.39 -2.38
CA SER A 87 -16.18 3.16 -3.10
C SER A 87 -16.47 4.51 -2.44
N SER A 88 -16.36 4.57 -1.12
CA SER A 88 -16.49 5.78 -0.32
C SER A 88 -15.28 6.71 -0.38
N HIS A 89 -14.16 6.29 -0.99
CA HIS A 89 -12.97 7.11 -1.06
C HIS A 89 -13.20 8.29 -2.02
N PRO A 90 -12.90 9.55 -1.64
CA PRO A 90 -13.12 10.73 -2.48
C PRO A 90 -12.53 10.58 -3.89
N ASN A 91 -11.33 10.02 -3.98
CA ASN A 91 -10.65 9.78 -5.26
C ASN A 91 -11.20 8.59 -6.09
N ARG A 92 -12.25 7.88 -5.64
CA ARG A 92 -12.96 6.85 -6.44
C ARG A 92 -14.22 7.41 -7.11
N GLY A 93 -14.85 8.43 -6.53
CA GLY A 93 -16.14 8.98 -6.97
C GLY A 93 -16.13 9.78 -8.29
N ASN A 94 -14.95 10.06 -8.86
CA ASN A 94 -14.82 10.86 -10.10
C ASN A 94 -14.78 10.01 -11.39
N ILE A 95 -15.19 8.73 -11.37
CA ILE A 95 -15.15 7.85 -12.56
C ILE A 95 -16.57 7.41 -12.96
N PRO A 96 -17.18 8.06 -13.97
CA PRO A 96 -18.55 7.74 -14.43
C PRO A 96 -18.72 6.32 -14.97
N THR A 97 -17.64 5.65 -15.38
CA THR A 97 -17.68 4.34 -16.03
C THR A 97 -17.63 3.14 -15.06
N LEU A 98 -17.13 3.30 -13.83
CA LEU A 98 -17.02 2.18 -12.88
C LEU A 98 -18.37 1.72 -12.33
N ASN A 99 -19.35 2.63 -12.19
CA ASN A 99 -20.72 2.28 -11.78
C ASN A 99 -21.44 1.37 -12.79
N ARG A 100 -20.93 1.21 -14.01
CA ARG A 100 -21.48 0.31 -15.03
C ARG A 100 -20.83 -1.08 -15.02
N MET A 101 -19.68 -1.25 -14.36
CA MET A 101 -18.90 -2.50 -14.34
C MET A 101 -18.99 -3.26 -13.01
N SER A 102 -19.77 -2.78 -12.04
CA SER A 102 -20.08 -3.54 -10.83
C SER A 102 -20.77 -4.86 -11.21
N PHE A 103 -20.03 -5.97 -11.13
CA PHE A 103 -20.60 -7.31 -11.13
C PHE A 103 -21.48 -7.42 -9.88
N ALA A 104 -22.79 -7.29 -10.07
CA ALA A 104 -23.76 -7.66 -9.06
C ALA A 104 -23.73 -9.18 -8.95
N SER A 105 -23.11 -9.71 -7.90
CA SER A 105 -23.40 -11.05 -7.37
C SER A 105 -24.78 -11.02 -6.72
N ASN A 106 -25.81 -10.83 -7.53
CA ASN A 106 -27.21 -11.06 -7.17
C ASN A 106 -27.88 -11.76 -8.35
N LEU A 107 -27.89 -13.08 -8.29
CA LEU A 107 -28.80 -13.92 -9.04
C LEU A 107 -30.22 -13.53 -8.60
N ASN A 108 -30.91 -12.70 -9.38
CA ASN A 108 -32.39 -12.62 -9.53
C ASN A 108 -32.85 -11.22 -10.01
N HIS A 109 -32.71 -10.91 -11.32
CA HIS A 109 -33.78 -10.21 -12.04
C HIS A 109 -33.62 -10.34 -13.56
N TYR A 110 -34.74 -10.60 -14.22
CA TYR A 110 -34.88 -10.72 -15.68
C TYR A 110 -34.43 -9.43 -16.40
N GLY A 111 -33.56 -9.56 -17.41
CA GLY A 111 -33.19 -8.46 -18.30
C GLY A 111 -32.01 -8.81 -19.19
N MET A 112 -32.30 -9.26 -20.40
CA MET A 112 -31.36 -9.68 -21.44
C MET A 112 -30.28 -8.62 -21.73
N LEU A 113 -29.01 -8.92 -21.42
CA LEU A 113 -27.83 -8.23 -21.96
C LEU A 113 -26.72 -9.26 -22.24
N HIS A 114 -26.15 -9.18 -23.44
CA HIS A 114 -25.24 -10.15 -24.05
C HIS A 114 -24.05 -10.54 -23.15
N VAL A 115 -23.95 -11.83 -22.83
CA VAL A 115 -22.77 -12.42 -22.19
C VAL A 115 -21.70 -12.62 -23.28
N ALA A 116 -20.72 -11.73 -23.33
CA ALA A 116 -19.49 -12.00 -24.05
C ALA A 116 -18.70 -13.08 -23.29
N SER A 117 -18.26 -14.10 -24.01
CA SER A 117 -17.53 -15.27 -23.49
C SER A 117 -16.27 -14.84 -22.74
N VAL A 118 -16.07 -15.40 -21.54
CA VAL A 118 -14.90 -15.19 -20.65
C VAL A 118 -13.57 -15.50 -21.35
N SER A 119 -13.61 -16.31 -22.42
CA SER A 119 -12.41 -16.72 -23.16
C SER A 119 -11.88 -15.66 -24.14
N ASP A 120 -12.70 -14.70 -24.59
CA ASP A 120 -12.29 -13.70 -25.59
C ASP A 120 -11.80 -12.38 -24.96
N VAL A 121 -12.00 -12.19 -23.65
CA VAL A 121 -11.65 -10.95 -22.91
C VAL A 121 -10.22 -11.01 -22.33
N LEU A 122 -9.60 -12.20 -22.30
CA LEU A 122 -8.28 -12.41 -21.69
C LEU A 122 -7.10 -12.03 -22.58
N LEU A 123 -7.33 -11.67 -23.84
CA LEU A 123 -6.27 -11.34 -24.80
C LEU A 123 -6.00 -9.83 -24.95
N ASP A 124 -6.87 -8.97 -24.42
CA ASP A 124 -6.72 -7.53 -24.60
C ASP A 124 -6.21 -6.87 -23.31
N THR A 125 -4.93 -6.50 -23.32
CA THR A 125 -4.23 -5.79 -22.23
C THR A 125 -4.76 -4.35 -22.03
N SER A 126 -5.80 -3.97 -22.77
CA SER A 126 -6.46 -2.66 -22.77
C SER A 126 -7.49 -2.47 -21.64
N PHE A 127 -7.85 -3.54 -20.91
CA PHE A 127 -8.91 -3.51 -19.89
C PHE A 127 -8.39 -3.62 -18.45
N THR A 128 -7.30 -2.95 -18.09
CA THR A 128 -7.07 -2.65 -16.67
C THR A 128 -8.16 -1.70 -16.16
N PRO A 129 -8.92 -2.06 -15.11
CA PRO A 129 -9.93 -1.19 -14.52
C PRO A 129 -9.33 0.19 -14.21
N PRO A 130 -10.06 1.28 -14.48
CA PRO A 130 -9.63 2.61 -14.06
C PRO A 130 -9.35 2.61 -12.55
N CYS A 131 -8.18 3.11 -12.13
CA CYS A 131 -7.68 3.13 -10.74
C CYS A 131 -7.11 1.83 -10.18
N GLN A 132 -6.72 0.85 -11.00
CA GLN A 132 -5.92 -0.26 -10.50
C GLN A 132 -4.52 0.24 -10.10
N ARG A 133 -4.20 0.12 -8.82
CA ARG A 133 -2.92 0.56 -8.24
C ARG A 133 -2.09 -0.66 -7.90
N MET A 134 -0.78 -0.53 -8.07
CA MET A 134 0.18 -1.52 -7.63
C MET A 134 0.74 -1.15 -6.26
N GLY A 135 0.89 -2.16 -5.41
CA GLY A 135 1.56 -2.08 -4.14
C GLY A 135 2.62 -3.17 -4.02
N ALA A 136 3.67 -2.89 -3.28
CA ALA A 136 4.65 -3.90 -2.87
C ALA A 136 4.92 -3.81 -1.37
N MET A 137 5.07 -4.95 -0.73
CA MET A 137 5.51 -5.10 0.66
C MET A 137 6.76 -5.97 0.69
N VAL A 138 7.83 -5.43 1.25
CA VAL A 138 9.14 -6.08 1.34
C VAL A 138 9.67 -6.03 2.78
N SER A 139 10.54 -6.97 3.16
CA SER A 139 11.18 -6.97 4.47
C SER A 139 12.70 -7.17 4.39
N PHE A 140 13.45 -6.36 5.12
CA PHE A 140 14.91 -6.42 5.19
C PHE A 140 15.39 -6.42 6.64
N ARG A 141 16.48 -7.15 6.91
CA ARG A 141 17.05 -7.25 8.26
C ARG A 141 17.81 -5.99 8.68
N SER A 142 18.21 -5.18 7.72
CA SER A 142 18.85 -3.88 7.93
C SER A 142 18.45 -2.90 6.84
N PHE A 143 18.60 -1.61 7.13
CA PHE A 143 18.37 -0.57 6.12
C PHE A 143 19.40 -0.63 4.98
N ASP A 144 20.65 -1.02 5.28
CA ASP A 144 21.69 -1.20 4.27
C ASP A 144 21.36 -2.31 3.27
N ASP A 145 20.74 -3.41 3.72
CA ASP A 145 20.27 -4.48 2.82
C ASP A 145 19.22 -3.96 1.84
N PHE A 146 18.29 -3.14 2.32
CA PHE A 146 17.29 -2.50 1.47
C PHE A 146 17.94 -1.58 0.45
N MET A 147 18.90 -0.74 0.86
CA MET A 147 19.59 0.17 -0.05
C MET A 147 20.33 -0.58 -1.17
N ARG A 148 20.94 -1.73 -0.86
CA ARG A 148 21.63 -2.58 -1.85
C ARG A 148 20.68 -3.24 -2.85
N ASN A 149 19.47 -3.59 -2.41
CA ASN A 149 18.46 -4.26 -3.22
C ASN A 149 17.42 -3.29 -3.81
N PHE A 150 17.61 -1.97 -3.68
CA PHE A 150 16.60 -0.99 -4.03
C PHE A 150 16.15 -1.09 -5.49
N ASP A 151 17.07 -1.25 -6.43
CA ASP A 151 16.76 -1.33 -7.86
C ASP A 151 15.96 -2.61 -8.18
N ASP A 152 16.28 -3.72 -7.51
CA ASP A 152 15.52 -4.98 -7.62
C ASP A 152 14.10 -4.82 -7.04
N VAL A 153 13.92 -4.06 -5.95
CA VAL A 153 12.60 -3.73 -5.39
C VAL A 153 11.81 -2.81 -6.33
N MET A 154 12.45 -1.82 -6.96
CA MET A 154 11.79 -0.98 -7.97
C MET A 154 11.31 -1.80 -9.16
N SER A 155 11.96 -2.93 -9.46
CA SER A 155 11.54 -3.82 -10.54
C SER A 155 10.18 -4.49 -10.37
N CYS A 156 9.59 -4.41 -9.17
CA CYS A 156 8.21 -4.81 -8.93
C CYS A 156 7.21 -3.89 -9.65
N PHE A 157 7.61 -2.66 -9.98
CA PHE A 157 6.75 -1.65 -10.60
C PHE A 157 7.02 -1.46 -12.11
N TYR A 158 8.02 -2.16 -12.67
CA TYR A 158 8.26 -2.15 -14.11
C TYR A 158 7.17 -2.92 -14.85
N GLY A 159 6.62 -2.31 -15.89
CA GLY A 159 5.51 -2.91 -16.65
C GLY A 159 4.16 -2.78 -15.96
N SER A 160 4.02 -1.84 -15.02
CA SER A 160 2.70 -1.45 -14.55
C SER A 160 1.83 -1.04 -15.75
N PRO A 161 0.57 -1.51 -15.80
CA PRO A 161 -0.35 -1.07 -16.84
C PRO A 161 -0.42 0.46 -16.80
N PRO A 162 -0.53 1.12 -17.97
CA PRO A 162 -0.47 2.57 -18.04
C PRO A 162 -1.47 3.20 -17.05
N PRO A 163 -1.12 4.33 -16.42
CA PRO A 163 -2.02 5.03 -15.52
C PRO A 163 -3.35 5.23 -16.24
N SER A 164 -4.44 4.88 -15.56
CA SER A 164 -5.78 5.01 -16.13
C SER A 164 -5.99 6.46 -16.58
N PRO A 165 -6.53 6.72 -17.78
CA PRO A 165 -6.70 8.08 -18.27
C PRO A 165 -7.56 8.86 -17.28
N THR A 166 -6.97 9.89 -16.68
CA THR A 166 -7.71 10.83 -15.84
C THR A 166 -8.58 11.65 -16.78
N PHE A 167 -9.90 11.46 -16.70
CA PHE A 167 -10.81 12.31 -17.47
C PHE A 167 -10.76 13.73 -16.89
N PRO A 168 -10.71 14.76 -17.76
CA PRO A 168 -10.71 16.15 -17.29
C PRO A 168 -11.95 16.41 -16.45
N GLU A 169 -11.79 17.15 -15.35
CA GLU A 169 -12.91 17.58 -14.51
C GLU A 169 -14.01 18.23 -15.38
N PRO A 170 -15.29 17.88 -15.19
CA PRO A 170 -16.39 18.56 -15.88
C PRO A 170 -16.50 19.99 -15.34
N GLY A 171 -15.85 20.94 -16.03
CA GLY A 171 -15.90 22.36 -15.65
C GLY A 171 -15.00 23.32 -16.43
N HIS A 172 -13.96 22.85 -17.11
CA HIS A 172 -13.10 23.73 -17.90
C HIS A 172 -13.53 23.78 -19.37
N SER A 173 -14.26 24.84 -19.70
CA SER A 173 -14.61 25.23 -21.08
C SER A 173 -13.38 25.23 -21.99
N ALA A 174 -13.43 24.43 -23.04
CA ALA A 174 -12.37 24.20 -24.01
C ALA A 174 -12.25 25.34 -25.03
N LEU A 175 -11.81 26.53 -24.61
CA LEU A 175 -11.61 27.65 -25.55
C LEU A 175 -10.28 28.42 -25.46
N TYR A 176 -9.26 27.91 -24.77
CA TYR A 176 -7.89 28.38 -24.98
C TYR A 176 -6.91 27.19 -24.93
N CYS A 177 -6.61 26.63 -26.09
CA CYS A 177 -5.49 25.72 -26.31
C CYS A 177 -4.29 26.57 -26.71
N GLU A 178 -3.44 26.95 -25.76
CA GLU A 178 -2.03 27.24 -26.05
C GLU A 178 -1.15 26.71 -24.91
N GLU A 179 -0.26 25.81 -25.29
CA GLU A 179 0.99 25.43 -24.62
C GLU A 179 0.93 25.12 -23.11
N ASN A 180 0.47 23.92 -22.76
CA ASN A 180 1.04 23.22 -21.61
C ASN A 180 1.06 21.71 -21.77
N SER A 181 1.89 21.22 -22.70
CA SER A 181 2.24 19.80 -22.88
C SER A 181 3.09 19.24 -21.72
N LYS A 182 2.90 19.75 -20.49
CA LYS A 182 3.63 19.41 -19.26
C LYS A 182 2.77 19.34 -18.00
N SER A 183 1.44 19.28 -18.12
CA SER A 183 0.52 19.22 -16.95
C SER A 183 -0.29 17.92 -16.82
N ALA A 184 0.04 16.88 -17.60
CA ALA A 184 -0.43 15.51 -17.40
C ALA A 184 0.74 14.57 -17.06
N GLN A 185 1.70 15.08 -16.27
CA GLN A 185 2.82 14.27 -15.77
C GLN A 185 2.26 13.32 -14.71
N ASP A 186 1.94 12.11 -15.18
CA ASP A 186 1.85 10.84 -14.44
C ASP A 186 1.65 10.99 -12.92
N GLU A 187 0.39 11.07 -12.48
CA GLU A 187 0.10 11.02 -11.04
C GLU A 187 0.65 9.69 -10.50
N SER A 188 1.72 9.77 -9.71
CA SER A 188 2.24 8.59 -9.02
C SER A 188 1.11 7.96 -8.20
N ILE A 189 0.77 6.69 -8.48
CA ILE A 189 -0.34 5.97 -7.84
C ILE A 189 0.10 4.74 -7.03
N HIS A 190 1.34 4.28 -7.22
CA HIS A 190 1.84 3.05 -6.63
C HIS A 190 2.28 3.24 -5.17
N ILE A 191 2.30 2.16 -4.40
CA ILE A 191 2.63 2.22 -2.96
C ILE A 191 3.72 1.20 -2.64
N LEU A 192 4.76 1.64 -1.94
CA LEU A 192 5.81 0.75 -1.46
C LEU A 192 5.84 0.77 0.07
N ASN A 193 5.73 -0.40 0.68
CA ASN A 193 5.90 -0.60 2.11
C ASN A 193 7.19 -1.41 2.34
N VAL A 194 8.06 -0.90 3.20
CA VAL A 194 9.37 -1.51 3.50
C VAL A 194 9.47 -1.77 4.99
N ALA A 195 9.48 -3.03 5.39
CA ALA A 195 9.76 -3.43 6.76
C ALA A 195 11.27 -3.54 6.98
N ILE A 196 11.77 -2.83 7.99
CA ILE A 196 13.17 -2.89 8.44
C ILE A 196 13.20 -3.43 9.86
N LYS A 197 14.05 -4.42 10.10
CA LYS A 197 14.35 -4.88 11.46
C LYS A 197 15.41 -3.96 12.07
N THR A 198 15.22 -3.57 13.32
CA THR A 198 16.31 -2.99 14.12
C THR A 198 16.38 -3.69 15.47
N ASP A 199 17.60 -4.06 15.87
CA ASP A 199 17.87 -4.61 17.20
C ASP A 199 18.26 -3.50 18.21
N SER A 200 18.41 -2.26 17.73
CA SER A 200 18.75 -1.09 18.55
C SER A 200 17.54 -0.20 18.77
N ASP A 201 17.47 0.40 19.96
CA ASP A 201 16.50 1.45 20.24
C ASP A 201 17.01 2.77 19.65
N ILE A 202 16.51 3.10 18.46
CA ILE A 202 16.87 4.31 17.73
C ILE A 202 15.69 5.27 17.85
N GLU A 203 16.01 6.51 18.23
CA GLU A 203 15.06 7.62 18.32
C GLU A 203 14.36 7.89 16.99
N ASP A 204 13.10 8.33 17.07
CA ASP A 204 12.24 8.52 15.91
C ASP A 204 12.80 9.53 14.91
N ASP A 205 13.33 10.65 15.41
CA ASP A 205 13.88 11.70 14.56
C ASP A 205 15.20 11.27 13.88
N ALA A 206 15.96 10.38 14.50
CA ALA A 206 17.16 9.80 13.89
C ALA A 206 16.79 8.83 12.75
N LEU A 207 15.78 7.98 12.97
CA LEU A 207 15.22 7.11 11.91
C LEU A 207 14.64 7.95 10.76
N ALA A 208 13.85 8.98 11.09
CA ALA A 208 13.25 9.87 10.10
C ALA A 208 14.32 10.60 9.26
N ALA A 209 15.40 11.07 9.89
CA ALA A 209 16.52 11.72 9.19
C ALA A 209 17.24 10.75 8.23
N MET A 210 17.50 9.52 8.67
CA MET A 210 18.10 8.46 7.84
C MET A 210 17.22 8.17 6.62
N PHE A 211 15.92 7.93 6.82
CA PHE A 211 14.99 7.65 5.73
C PHE A 211 14.84 8.84 4.79
N LYS A 212 14.76 10.06 5.33
CA LYS A 212 14.72 11.29 4.53
C LYS A 212 15.94 11.43 3.63
N GLN A 213 17.14 11.19 4.15
CA GLN A 213 18.36 11.27 3.35
C GLN A 213 18.29 10.31 2.15
N PHE A 214 17.84 9.09 2.39
CA PHE A 214 17.62 8.11 1.32
C PHE A 214 16.55 8.53 0.32
N THR A 215 15.35 8.91 0.77
CA THR A 215 14.25 9.27 -0.14
C THR A 215 14.59 10.49 -0.98
N GLN A 216 15.32 11.46 -0.43
CA GLN A 216 15.82 12.60 -1.20
C GLN A 216 16.86 12.17 -2.24
N SER A 217 17.77 11.25 -1.91
CA SER A 217 18.78 10.75 -2.85
C SER A 217 18.19 9.94 -4.02
N LYS A 218 17.08 9.23 -3.80
CA LYS A 218 16.40 8.36 -4.78
C LYS A 218 15.10 8.96 -5.34
N LYS A 219 14.86 10.24 -5.07
CA LYS A 219 13.60 10.93 -5.39
C LYS A 219 13.18 10.79 -6.84
N SER A 220 14.09 11.03 -7.79
CA SER A 220 13.79 10.90 -9.22
C SER A 220 13.33 9.49 -9.56
N LEU A 221 14.07 8.48 -9.11
CA LEU A 221 13.73 7.08 -9.38
C LEU A 221 12.37 6.69 -8.77
N LEU A 222 12.04 7.19 -7.59
CA LEU A 222 10.73 6.96 -6.98
C LEU A 222 9.59 7.57 -7.81
N ILE A 223 9.79 8.78 -8.35
CA ILE A 223 8.81 9.45 -9.24
C ILE A 223 8.70 8.68 -10.56
N ASP A 224 9.82 8.33 -11.18
CA ASP A 224 9.89 7.64 -12.47
C ASP A 224 9.23 6.25 -12.41
N ASN A 225 9.22 5.60 -11.24
CA ASN A 225 8.53 4.34 -10.99
C ASN A 225 7.09 4.53 -10.47
N GLY A 226 6.53 5.74 -10.55
CA GLY A 226 5.15 6.03 -10.18
C GLY A 226 4.82 5.82 -8.70
N ILE A 227 5.82 5.85 -7.80
CA ILE A 227 5.63 5.65 -6.35
C ILE A 227 4.96 6.89 -5.76
N ARG A 228 3.70 6.76 -5.35
CA ARG A 228 2.97 7.82 -4.65
C ARG A 228 3.41 7.97 -3.21
N ARG A 229 3.66 6.83 -2.56
CA ARG A 229 3.87 6.71 -1.12
C ARG A 229 4.88 5.61 -0.85
N LEU A 230 5.91 5.95 -0.08
CA LEU A 230 6.87 5.03 0.49
C LEU A 230 6.72 5.05 2.01
N THR A 231 6.39 3.91 2.60
CA THR A 231 6.24 3.76 4.05
C THR A 231 7.32 2.84 4.59
N PHE A 232 8.11 3.32 5.54
CA PHE A 232 9.02 2.49 6.31
C PHE A 232 8.33 2.02 7.60
N LEU A 233 8.29 0.71 7.79
CA LEU A 233 7.86 0.05 9.01
C LEU A 233 9.11 -0.41 9.74
N VAL A 234 9.39 0.14 10.92
CA VAL A 234 10.53 -0.28 11.74
C VAL A 234 10.02 -1.20 12.85
N ALA A 235 10.44 -2.46 12.79
CA ALA A 235 10.09 -3.47 13.78
C ALA A 235 11.16 -3.52 14.87
N GLN A 236 10.76 -3.17 16.09
CA GLN A 236 11.56 -3.24 17.31
C GLN A 236 11.04 -4.34 18.24
N LYS A 237 11.95 -4.92 19.04
CA LYS A 237 11.61 -6.04 19.92
C LYS A 237 10.69 -5.58 21.05
N ARG A 238 9.47 -6.13 21.09
CA ARG A 238 8.43 -5.88 22.12
C ARG A 238 7.80 -4.48 22.08
N GLU A 239 7.96 -3.76 20.96
CA GLU A 239 7.31 -2.47 20.76
C GLU A 239 6.36 -2.50 19.56
N PHE A 240 5.41 -1.57 19.58
CA PHE A 240 4.57 -1.34 18.41
C PHE A 240 5.45 -0.85 17.25
N PRO A 241 5.30 -1.36 16.02
CA PRO A 241 6.12 -0.93 14.92
C PRO A 241 6.02 0.58 14.68
N LYS A 242 7.15 1.21 14.40
CA LYS A 242 7.20 2.63 14.06
C LYS A 242 6.94 2.80 12.57
N PHE A 243 6.17 3.81 12.19
CA PHE A 243 5.79 4.06 10.79
C PHE A 243 6.25 5.45 10.36
N PHE A 244 6.94 5.51 9.21
CA PHE A 244 7.42 6.75 8.61
C PHE A 244 6.98 6.79 7.15
N THR A 245 6.19 7.79 6.77
CA THR A 245 5.55 7.85 5.46
C THR A 245 6.07 9.03 4.66
N PHE A 246 6.54 8.77 3.44
CA PHE A 246 7.06 9.78 2.51
C PHE A 246 6.19 9.79 1.25
N ARG A 247 5.80 10.98 0.77
CA ARG A 247 4.85 11.10 -0.35
C ARG A 247 5.37 11.93 -1.50
N ALA A 248 5.01 11.52 -2.71
CA ALA A 248 5.38 12.22 -3.94
C ALA A 248 4.94 13.69 -3.95
N ARG A 249 3.70 13.98 -3.51
CA ARG A 249 3.14 15.35 -3.47
C ARG A 249 3.95 16.30 -2.58
N ASP A 250 4.56 15.77 -1.54
CA ASP A 250 5.40 16.50 -0.59
C ASP A 250 6.88 16.37 -0.98
N LYS A 251 7.18 16.06 -2.24
CA LYS A 251 8.55 15.88 -2.76
C LYS A 251 9.35 14.82 -1.99
N PHE A 252 8.66 13.80 -1.48
CA PHE A 252 9.19 12.75 -0.59
C PHE A 252 9.84 13.30 0.69
N GLU A 253 9.31 14.40 1.21
CA GLU A 253 9.42 14.74 2.62
C GLU A 253 8.49 13.84 3.45
N GLU A 254 8.83 13.69 4.73
CA GLU A 254 8.03 12.90 5.66
C GLU A 254 6.69 13.60 5.93
N ASP A 255 5.59 12.87 5.79
CA ASP A 255 4.31 13.32 6.33
C ASP A 255 4.14 12.88 7.78
N ARG A 256 4.40 13.83 8.69
CA ARG A 256 4.26 13.65 10.13
C ARG A 256 2.84 13.34 10.59
N ILE A 257 1.82 13.65 9.80
CA ILE A 257 0.42 13.27 10.10
C ILE A 257 0.28 11.74 10.17
N TYR A 258 1.06 11.02 9.37
CA TYR A 258 1.05 9.55 9.32
C TYR A 258 2.19 8.92 10.12
N ARG A 259 2.88 9.68 10.98
CA ARG A 259 3.90 9.11 11.86
C ARG A 259 3.24 8.14 12.84
N HIS A 260 3.81 6.94 12.96
CA HIS A 260 3.30 5.83 13.77
C HIS A 260 1.88 5.35 13.39
N LEU A 261 1.44 5.65 12.17
CA LEU A 261 0.14 5.26 11.63
C LEU A 261 0.32 4.52 10.30
N GLU A 262 -0.22 3.31 10.17
CA GLU A 262 -0.31 2.63 8.87
C GLU A 262 -1.23 3.42 7.93
N PRO A 263 -0.71 4.00 6.84
CA PRO A 263 -1.49 4.89 5.99
C PRO A 263 -2.66 4.21 5.26
N ALA A 264 -2.63 2.89 5.07
CA ALA A 264 -3.77 2.16 4.54
C ALA A 264 -4.96 2.15 5.53
N LEU A 265 -4.71 2.20 6.83
CA LEU A 265 -5.75 2.21 7.87
C LEU A 265 -6.20 3.61 8.29
N ALA A 266 -5.46 4.65 7.88
CA ALA A 266 -5.75 6.03 8.26
C ALA A 266 -7.14 6.56 7.88
N PHE A 267 -7.84 5.92 6.92
CA PHE A 267 -9.24 6.28 6.62
C PHE A 267 -10.15 6.11 7.84
N GLN A 268 -9.82 5.20 8.77
CA GLN A 268 -10.56 4.98 10.01
C GLN A 268 -10.55 6.19 10.93
N LEU A 269 -9.53 7.06 10.79
CA LEU A 269 -9.43 8.31 11.54
C LEU A 269 -10.21 9.47 10.88
N GLU A 270 -10.77 9.25 9.68
CA GLU A 270 -11.53 10.25 8.92
C GLU A 270 -10.83 11.62 8.77
N LEU A 271 -9.49 11.64 8.70
CA LEU A 271 -8.69 12.87 8.63
C LEU A 271 -9.13 13.85 7.52
N ASN A 272 -9.72 13.33 6.44
CA ASN A 272 -10.31 14.13 5.36
C ASN A 272 -11.42 15.09 5.83
N ARG A 273 -12.11 14.79 6.94
CA ARG A 273 -13.12 15.69 7.54
C ARG A 273 -12.50 16.96 8.11
N MET A 274 -11.20 16.92 8.43
CA MET A 274 -10.43 18.02 8.99
C MET A 274 -9.61 18.77 7.93
N ARG A 275 -9.86 18.53 6.63
CA ARG A 275 -9.11 19.12 5.50
C ARG A 275 -9.09 20.66 5.45
N ASN A 276 -10.00 21.31 6.16
CA ASN A 276 -10.10 22.77 6.21
C ASN A 276 -9.19 23.39 7.30
N PHE A 277 -8.50 22.56 8.09
CA PHE A 277 -7.60 23.01 9.15
C PHE A 277 -6.15 22.71 8.76
N GLU A 278 -5.23 23.58 9.18
CA GLU A 278 -3.81 23.26 9.18
C GLU A 278 -3.53 22.31 10.35
N LEU A 279 -3.30 21.03 10.04
CA LEU A 279 -3.11 19.98 11.04
C LEU A 279 -1.64 19.80 11.40
N THR A 280 -1.35 19.82 12.70
CA THR A 280 -0.05 19.43 13.25
C THR A 280 -0.22 18.23 14.17
N ALA A 281 0.51 17.14 13.90
CA ALA A 281 0.49 15.95 14.76
C ALA A 281 1.28 16.21 16.06
N ILE A 282 0.69 15.85 17.20
CA ILE A 282 1.32 15.96 18.52
C ILE A 282 1.81 14.56 18.93
N PRO A 283 3.11 14.40 19.28
CA PRO A 283 3.64 13.12 19.74
C PRO A 283 2.88 12.59 20.97
N CYS A 284 2.54 11.30 20.94
CA CYS A 284 1.82 10.61 22.00
C CYS A 284 2.64 9.38 22.45
N ALA A 285 2.73 9.15 23.76
CA ALA A 285 3.38 7.94 24.28
C ALA A 285 2.65 6.64 23.91
N ASN A 286 1.34 6.73 23.63
CA ASN A 286 0.55 5.59 23.17
C ASN A 286 0.36 5.66 21.66
N HIS A 287 1.00 4.76 20.91
CA HIS A 287 0.92 4.71 19.44
C HIS A 287 -0.47 4.35 18.89
N LYS A 288 -1.42 3.93 19.75
CA LYS A 288 -2.83 3.73 19.37
C LYS A 288 -3.66 5.01 19.41
N MET A 289 -3.13 6.08 20.00
CA MET A 289 -3.79 7.38 20.07
C MET A 289 -3.07 8.38 19.16
N HIS A 290 -3.84 9.07 18.32
CA HIS A 290 -3.33 10.10 17.42
C HIS A 290 -3.96 11.43 17.82
N LEU A 291 -3.13 12.38 18.26
CA LEU A 291 -3.54 13.73 18.65
C LEU A 291 -3.12 14.72 17.57
N TYR A 292 -4.06 15.57 17.13
CA TYR A 292 -3.83 16.59 16.12
C TYR A 292 -4.28 17.96 16.63
N LEU A 293 -3.42 18.95 16.46
CA LEU A 293 -3.77 20.36 16.62
C LEU A 293 -4.24 20.88 15.26
N GLY A 294 -5.48 21.37 15.18
CA GLY A 294 -6.01 22.04 13.99
C GLY A 294 -6.06 23.55 14.20
N ALA A 295 -5.32 24.30 13.37
CA ALA A 295 -5.46 25.74 13.25
C ALA A 295 -6.44 26.08 12.10
N ALA A 296 -7.29 27.10 12.32
CA ALA A 296 -8.29 27.57 11.38
C ALA A 296 -7.82 28.79 10.61
#